data_AF-A0A179D3D3-F1
#
_entry.id   AF-A0A179D3D3-F1
#
_cell.length_a   1.000
_cell.length_b   1.000
_cell.length_c   1.000
_cell.angle_alpha   90.00
_cell.angle_beta   90.00
_cell.angle_gamma   90.00
#
_symmetry.space_group_name_H-M   'P 1'
#
loop_
_entity.id
_entity.type
_entity.pdbx_description
1 polymer ?
#
loop_
_entity_poly.entity_id
_entity_poly.type
_entity_poly.pdbx_seq_one_letter_code
_entity_poly.pdbx_strand_id
1 'polypeptide(L)'
;MPTYRAFFERPSWKYFGLDVEAGNNVDIMVEDPYNWKEIEDGFADVVISGQAFEHIEFPWLTIKEIYRILKPSGLCCLIVPSSGPEHKYPYDCWRFYPDGMKALAKWAGFEVVEVFTDWGLGPWQDTFAVFQKPASREGKKAPFPKFENRRVAETVYLKAFSDRPVNPEYYLRASKLLRERGETEEALRLLKTAVSMFPQHPQLRAETVEVYLEDGKPELALEHVLFLLKFRPFFPHTIRVTSGILEHLKGEDKQLVLDQLPGDPGGLRRMAGIAENTGSYRLAVECWKKLIEKNPSDINAKCMLALSFKGAGELETFKKIFKEVLAFQLREEILNRTTIIQLLINHFGFESYLEIGVERGINFFQIEAPFKYAVDPKFLIPGGYGDLDGCGFFEMTSDEFFENPPPEIKARGIDIVFIDGLHTYEQSLRDVENALRYLKPNGIIVLHDCLPDSPATAAPTLEEAKKRPDFKGTWTGEVYKTVMHLRAARSDLFVAVVDTDWGVGLVKRGTPESSLDLPLEKIRTMKFEEFVRFKDFYLNLKPIGWFFTWLNT
;
A
#
# COMPACT_ATOMS: atom_id res chain seq x y z
N MET A 1 22.30 31.87 25.47
CA MET A 1 21.25 30.95 24.96
C MET A 1 20.01 31.10 25.82
N PRO A 2 18.79 30.89 25.29
CA PRO A 2 17.62 30.72 26.13
C PRO A 2 17.85 29.57 27.10
N THR A 3 17.40 29.71 28.35
CA THR A 3 17.51 28.66 29.37
C THR A 3 16.14 28.38 29.96
N TYR A 4 15.95 27.18 30.50
CA TYR A 4 14.70 26.82 31.18
C TYR A 4 14.60 27.39 32.60
N ARG A 5 15.62 28.12 33.10
CA ARG A 5 15.71 28.60 34.49
C ARG A 5 14.47 29.41 34.91
N ALA A 6 13.93 30.24 34.01
CA ALA A 6 12.76 31.08 34.28
C ALA A 6 11.51 30.28 34.70
N PHE A 7 11.35 29.03 34.22
CA PHE A 7 10.23 28.17 34.63
C PHE A 7 10.32 27.71 36.10
N PHE A 8 11.50 27.81 36.71
CA PHE A 8 11.81 27.29 38.04
C PHE A 8 12.11 28.38 39.08
N GLU A 9 11.80 29.65 38.79
CA GLU A 9 12.01 30.78 39.72
C GLU A 9 11.03 30.81 40.91
N ARG A 10 10.14 29.82 41.05
CA ARG A 10 9.22 29.71 42.19
C ARG A 10 9.95 29.19 43.44
N PRO A 11 9.58 29.62 44.67
CA PRO A 11 10.37 29.38 45.90
C PRO A 11 10.66 27.91 46.23
N SER A 12 9.90 26.97 45.68
CA SER A 12 10.00 25.54 45.98
C SER A 12 10.99 24.78 45.09
N TRP A 13 11.55 25.41 44.05
CA TRP A 13 12.42 24.75 43.09
C TRP A 13 13.88 25.17 43.26
N LYS A 14 14.79 24.19 43.17
CA LYS A 14 16.22 24.42 43.05
C LYS A 14 16.65 23.97 41.65
N TYR A 15 17.13 24.91 40.85
CA TYR A 15 17.57 24.67 39.48
C TYR A 15 19.08 24.48 39.42
N PHE A 16 19.52 23.48 38.65
CA PHE A 16 20.92 23.24 38.32
C PHE A 16 21.04 23.09 36.79
N GLY A 17 21.97 23.80 36.16
CA GLY A 17 22.36 23.49 34.78
C GLY A 17 23.51 22.49 34.74
N LEU A 18 23.45 21.58 33.78
CA LEU A 18 24.43 20.53 33.54
C LEU A 18 24.96 20.67 32.12
N ASP A 19 26.29 20.66 31.97
CA ASP A 19 26.95 20.66 30.66
C ASP A 19 28.31 19.92 30.76
N VAL A 20 28.91 19.57 29.62
CA VAL A 20 30.28 19.06 29.53
C VAL A 20 31.31 20.20 29.55
N GLU A 21 30.88 21.43 29.25
CA GLU A 21 31.73 22.62 29.27
C GLU A 21 31.25 23.64 30.32
N ALA A 22 32.18 24.28 31.02
CA ALA A 22 31.84 25.35 31.95
C ALA A 22 31.30 26.58 31.20
N GLY A 23 30.24 27.20 31.73
CA GLY A 23 29.64 28.36 31.08
C GLY A 23 28.54 29.03 31.90
N ASN A 24 27.92 30.05 31.31
CA ASN A 24 26.79 30.75 31.93
C ASN A 24 25.60 29.79 32.06
N ASN A 25 25.05 29.69 33.28
CA ASN A 25 23.99 28.75 33.68
C ASN A 25 24.43 27.29 33.86
N VAL A 26 25.73 26.99 33.86
CA VAL A 26 26.24 25.64 34.19
C VAL A 26 26.63 25.61 35.67
N ASP A 27 25.93 24.80 36.44
CA ASP A 27 26.16 24.60 37.88
C ASP A 27 26.94 23.30 38.14
N ILE A 28 26.80 22.31 37.25
CA ILE A 28 27.46 21.00 37.32
C ILE A 28 28.14 20.75 35.96
N MET A 29 29.45 20.57 35.97
CA MET A 29 30.22 20.17 34.79
C MET A 29 30.53 18.67 34.89
N VAL A 30 30.22 17.89 33.87
CA VAL A 30 30.53 16.45 33.81
C VAL A 30 31.71 16.19 32.89
N GLU A 31 32.68 15.37 33.33
CA GLU A 31 33.86 15.06 32.50
C GLU A 31 33.54 14.10 31.34
N ASP A 32 32.60 13.17 31.56
CA ASP A 32 32.17 12.18 30.57
C ASP A 32 30.66 12.31 30.31
N PRO A 33 30.23 12.68 29.09
CA PRO A 33 28.80 12.83 28.76
C PRO A 33 27.98 11.54 28.91
N TYR A 34 28.65 10.40 29.03
CA TYR A 34 28.05 9.08 29.15
C TYR A 34 28.18 8.48 30.56
N ASN A 35 28.82 9.18 31.51
CA ASN A 35 29.02 8.72 32.88
C ASN A 35 29.14 9.89 33.88
N TRP A 36 28.02 10.29 34.47
CA TRP A 36 27.90 11.49 35.32
C TRP A 36 28.25 11.18 36.79
N LYS A 37 29.51 10.81 37.04
CA LYS A 37 30.01 10.44 38.39
C LYS A 37 29.88 11.56 39.42
N GLU A 38 29.82 12.80 38.95
CA GLU A 38 29.65 14.02 39.73
C GLU A 38 28.23 14.15 40.31
N ILE A 39 27.29 13.30 39.87
CA ILE A 39 25.89 13.34 40.26
C ILE A 39 25.45 12.01 40.85
N GLU A 40 24.94 12.06 42.08
CA GLU A 40 24.44 10.89 42.80
C GLU A 40 23.14 10.33 42.20
N ASP A 41 22.88 9.04 42.47
CA ASP A 41 21.63 8.38 42.09
C ASP A 41 20.43 9.06 42.77
N GLY A 42 19.33 9.26 42.03
CA GLY A 42 18.13 9.88 42.59
C GLY A 42 18.32 11.33 43.06
N PHE A 43 19.22 12.07 42.45
CA PHE A 43 19.45 13.50 42.67
C PHE A 43 18.24 14.37 42.29
N ALA A 44 17.67 14.20 41.09
CA ALA A 44 16.73 15.14 40.49
C ALA A 44 15.27 14.65 40.53
N ASP A 45 14.32 15.58 40.70
CA ASP A 45 12.88 15.32 40.53
C ASP A 45 12.46 15.41 39.05
N VAL A 46 13.05 16.35 38.30
CA VAL A 46 12.80 16.57 36.87
C VAL A 46 14.14 16.82 36.17
N VAL A 47 14.32 16.22 34.99
CA VAL A 47 15.42 16.52 34.05
C VAL A 47 14.81 17.02 32.75
N ILE A 48 15.30 18.15 32.24
CA ILE A 48 14.92 18.71 30.94
C ILE A 48 16.17 18.79 30.08
N SER A 49 16.12 18.23 28.88
CA SER A 49 17.17 18.34 27.87
C SER A 49 16.55 18.83 26.57
N GLY A 50 16.91 20.04 26.15
CA GLY A 50 16.45 20.63 24.89
C GLY A 50 17.57 20.69 23.87
N GLN A 51 17.33 20.15 22.68
CA GLN A 51 18.17 20.25 21.48
C GLN A 51 19.66 19.90 21.76
N ALA A 52 19.86 18.83 22.53
CA ALA A 52 21.18 18.26 22.80
C ALA A 52 21.32 16.83 22.25
N PHE A 53 20.25 16.04 22.22
CA PHE A 53 20.29 14.62 21.87
C PHE A 53 20.62 14.36 20.39
N GLU A 54 20.38 15.33 19.51
CA GLU A 54 20.85 15.33 18.13
C GLU A 54 22.38 15.38 18.05
N HIS A 55 23.05 15.98 19.05
CA HIS A 55 24.50 16.14 19.08
C HIS A 55 25.22 15.02 19.86
N ILE A 56 24.48 14.14 20.52
CA ILE A 56 25.02 13.04 21.33
C ILE A 56 25.16 11.80 20.45
N GLU A 57 26.39 11.27 20.28
CA GLU A 57 26.64 10.09 19.44
C GLU A 57 25.94 8.83 19.98
N PHE A 58 25.95 8.65 21.31
CA PHE A 58 25.38 7.47 21.99
C PHE A 58 24.24 7.85 22.95
N PRO A 59 23.07 8.28 22.44
CA PRO A 59 21.98 8.78 23.27
C PRO A 59 21.40 7.73 24.23
N TRP A 60 21.59 6.44 23.93
CA TRP A 60 21.23 5.34 24.84
C TRP A 60 22.07 5.31 26.12
N LEU A 61 23.33 5.77 26.10
CA LEU A 61 24.11 5.88 27.33
C LEU A 61 23.66 7.07 28.17
N THR A 62 23.46 8.23 27.55
CA THR A 62 23.01 9.44 28.25
C THR A 62 21.61 9.28 28.87
N ILE A 63 20.66 8.65 28.18
CA ILE A 63 19.32 8.43 28.75
C ILE A 63 19.34 7.49 29.97
N LYS A 64 20.34 6.61 30.09
CA LYS A 64 20.53 5.77 31.29
C LYS A 64 21.06 6.58 32.46
N GLU A 65 21.94 7.55 32.22
CA GLU A 65 22.37 8.48 33.25
C GLU A 65 21.23 9.37 33.72
N ILE A 66 20.40 9.89 32.80
CA ILE A 66 19.15 10.59 33.16
C ILE A 66 18.26 9.69 34.02
N TYR A 67 18.07 8.43 33.61
CA TYR A 67 17.29 7.47 34.39
C TYR A 67 17.89 7.25 35.79
N ARG A 68 19.21 7.12 35.91
CA ARG A 68 19.92 6.88 37.17
C ARG A 68 19.74 8.06 38.14
N ILE A 69 20.00 9.29 37.68
CA ILE A 69 19.94 10.48 38.53
C ILE A 69 18.51 10.91 38.87
N LEU A 70 17.50 10.46 38.13
CA LEU A 70 16.11 10.74 38.47
C LEU A 70 15.67 9.94 39.71
N LYS A 71 14.97 10.62 40.63
CA LYS A 71 14.26 9.95 41.73
C LYS A 71 13.17 9.02 41.17
N PRO A 72 12.76 7.97 41.91
CA PRO A 72 11.58 7.19 41.55
C PRO A 72 10.38 8.11 41.31
N SER A 73 9.58 7.84 40.26
CA SER A 73 8.50 8.71 39.79
C SER A 73 8.91 10.09 39.25
N GLY A 74 10.20 10.39 39.13
CA GLY A 74 10.72 11.60 38.50
C GLY A 74 10.47 11.65 36.99
N LEU A 75 10.54 12.86 36.43
CA LEU A 75 10.22 13.13 35.02
C LEU A 75 11.45 13.46 34.18
N CYS A 76 11.48 12.95 32.96
CA CYS A 76 12.43 13.32 31.91
C CYS A 76 11.67 14.00 30.78
N CYS A 77 12.03 15.23 30.44
CA CYS A 77 11.49 15.97 29.30
C CYS A 77 12.59 16.15 28.25
N LEU A 78 12.37 15.63 27.05
CA LEU A 78 13.29 15.77 25.92
C LEU A 78 12.63 16.59 24.81
N ILE A 79 13.41 17.46 24.19
CA ILE A 79 13.05 18.18 22.97
C ILE A 79 14.19 17.95 22.00
N VAL A 80 13.91 17.31 20.86
CA VAL A 80 14.96 16.89 19.92
C VAL A 80 14.48 17.10 18.48
N PRO A 81 15.29 17.70 17.59
CA PRO A 81 14.89 17.93 16.20
C PRO A 81 14.45 16.67 15.47
N SER A 82 13.41 16.78 14.64
CA SER A 82 13.00 15.74 13.69
C SER A 82 13.27 16.11 12.23
N SER A 83 13.64 17.36 11.98
CA SER A 83 13.97 17.89 10.66
C SER A 83 15.08 18.95 10.77
N GLY A 84 15.30 19.71 9.69
CA GLY A 84 16.27 20.80 9.64
C GLY A 84 17.63 20.39 9.07
N PRO A 85 18.41 21.37 8.57
CA PRO A 85 19.70 21.13 7.94
C PRO A 85 20.72 20.56 8.93
N GLU A 86 21.69 19.82 8.43
CA GLU A 86 22.84 19.39 9.22
C GLU A 86 23.67 20.62 9.66
N HIS A 87 24.00 20.77 10.94
CA HIS A 87 24.71 21.96 11.44
C HIS A 87 25.98 21.73 12.27
N LYS A 88 26.28 20.49 12.72
CA LYS A 88 27.58 20.06 13.30
C LYS A 88 28.18 20.96 14.40
N TYR A 89 27.57 20.94 15.58
CA TYR A 89 28.11 21.65 16.75
C TYR A 89 28.22 20.72 17.98
N PRO A 90 29.30 19.91 18.13
CA PRO A 90 30.34 19.58 17.15
C PRO A 90 29.91 18.46 16.17
N TYR A 91 29.00 17.59 16.59
CA TYR A 91 28.41 16.53 15.78
C TYR A 91 26.98 16.91 15.41
N ASP A 92 26.34 16.14 14.54
CA ASP A 92 24.90 16.25 14.26
C ASP A 92 24.41 14.87 13.81
N CYS A 93 24.09 14.06 14.80
CA CYS A 93 24.00 12.61 14.69
C CYS A 93 22.59 12.11 14.38
N TRP A 94 21.56 12.79 14.90
CA TRP A 94 20.22 12.21 14.95
C TRP A 94 19.09 13.20 14.64
N ARG A 95 18.06 12.68 13.95
CA ARG A 95 16.72 13.26 13.92
C ARG A 95 15.77 12.26 14.56
N PHE A 96 15.07 12.67 15.60
CA PHE A 96 14.24 11.76 16.39
C PHE A 96 12.80 11.81 15.90
N TYR A 97 12.23 10.67 15.53
CA TYR A 97 10.78 10.52 15.34
C TYR A 97 10.14 9.95 16.62
N PRO A 98 8.81 10.06 16.79
CA PRO A 98 8.12 9.64 18.01
C PRO A 98 8.37 8.18 18.38
N ASP A 99 8.45 7.28 17.41
CA ASP A 99 8.63 5.85 17.69
C ASP A 99 10.06 5.50 18.10
N GLY A 100 11.07 6.18 17.55
CA GLY A 100 12.45 6.06 18.01
C GLY A 100 12.62 6.56 19.44
N MET A 101 11.96 7.67 19.76
CA MET A 101 11.93 8.26 21.09
C MET A 101 11.24 7.34 22.12
N LYS A 102 10.10 6.72 21.77
CA LYS A 102 9.43 5.69 22.59
C LYS A 102 10.30 4.45 22.79
N ALA A 103 11.00 4.01 21.75
CA ALA A 103 11.90 2.86 21.82
C ALA A 103 13.07 3.13 22.78
N LEU A 104 13.66 4.33 22.72
CA LEU A 104 14.73 4.77 23.62
C LEU A 104 14.27 4.77 25.09
N ALA A 105 13.09 5.33 25.37
CA ALA A 105 12.49 5.31 26.71
C ALA A 105 12.28 3.89 27.24
N LYS A 106 11.68 3.02 26.42
CA LYS A 106 11.43 1.62 26.78
C LYS A 106 12.73 0.88 27.11
N TRP A 107 13.77 1.07 26.30
CA TRP A 107 15.09 0.48 26.52
C TRP A 107 15.76 1.00 27.81
N ALA A 108 15.61 2.29 28.09
CA ALA A 108 16.13 2.93 29.29
C ALA A 108 15.41 2.47 30.57
N GLY A 109 14.15 2.03 30.46
CA GLY A 109 13.33 1.55 31.58
C GLY A 109 12.28 2.57 32.05
N PHE A 110 12.01 3.60 31.26
CA PHE A 110 10.97 4.59 31.53
C PHE A 110 9.58 4.10 31.11
N GLU A 111 8.56 4.63 31.78
CA GLU A 111 7.20 4.66 31.25
C GLU A 111 7.04 5.89 30.35
N VAL A 112 6.46 5.71 29.16
CA VAL A 112 6.20 6.82 28.24
C VAL A 112 4.94 7.55 28.70
N VAL A 113 5.08 8.84 29.00
CA VAL A 113 3.94 9.70 29.33
C VAL A 113 3.37 10.30 28.06
N GLU A 114 4.15 10.99 27.24
CA GLU A 114 3.69 11.57 25.97
C GLU A 114 4.86 11.72 24.99
N VAL A 115 4.62 11.49 23.70
CA VAL A 115 5.61 11.75 22.64
C VAL A 115 4.91 12.19 21.37
N PHE A 116 5.30 13.35 20.84
CA PHE A 116 4.81 13.82 19.54
C PHE A 116 5.83 14.71 18.85
N THR A 117 5.71 14.84 17.53
CA THR A 117 6.48 15.80 16.74
C THR A 117 5.63 17.01 16.42
N ASP A 118 6.18 18.19 16.64
CA ASP A 118 5.59 19.44 16.19
C ASP A 118 6.11 19.77 14.79
N TRP A 119 5.29 19.52 13.78
CA TRP A 119 5.64 19.80 12.37
C TRP A 119 5.47 21.28 11.98
N GLY A 120 5.08 22.17 12.91
CA GLY A 120 4.76 23.58 12.66
C GLY A 120 5.70 24.59 13.31
N LEU A 121 6.51 24.20 14.30
CA LEU A 121 7.46 25.09 14.98
C LEU A 121 8.80 25.16 14.26
N GLY A 122 8.88 26.07 13.28
CA GLY A 122 10.14 26.42 12.63
C GLY A 122 10.78 25.28 11.81
N PRO A 123 12.03 25.45 11.38
CA PRO A 123 12.68 24.51 10.45
C PRO A 123 13.08 23.18 11.08
N TRP A 124 13.20 23.10 12.41
CA TRP A 124 13.70 21.91 13.13
C TRP A 124 12.63 20.86 13.42
N GLN A 125 11.37 21.29 13.49
CA GLN A 125 10.20 20.42 13.65
C GLN A 125 10.40 19.43 14.82
N ASP A 126 10.52 19.96 16.04
CA ASP A 126 11.01 19.17 17.18
C ASP A 126 10.05 18.05 17.62
N THR A 127 10.62 16.91 18.00
CA THR A 127 9.92 15.89 18.79
C THR A 127 10.05 16.19 20.27
N PHE A 128 8.90 16.33 20.92
CA PHE A 128 8.73 16.50 22.34
C PHE A 128 8.42 15.16 22.98
N ALA A 129 9.09 14.86 24.09
CA ALA A 129 8.87 13.65 24.85
C ALA A 129 8.85 13.92 26.35
N VAL A 130 7.90 13.29 27.03
CA VAL A 130 7.83 13.23 28.49
C VAL A 130 7.82 11.77 28.90
N PHE A 131 8.79 11.40 29.73
CA PHE A 131 8.96 10.08 30.29
C PHE A 131 8.90 10.13 31.81
N GLN A 132 8.43 9.06 32.43
CA GLN A 132 8.39 8.94 33.88
C GLN A 132 9.14 7.69 34.34
N LYS A 133 10.03 7.87 35.32
CA LYS A 133 10.71 6.75 35.97
C LYS A 133 9.67 5.96 36.79
N PRO A 134 9.60 4.63 36.68
CA PRO A 134 8.67 3.84 37.49
C PRO A 134 8.83 4.11 39.00
N ALA A 135 7.74 3.95 39.75
CA ALA A 135 7.76 4.08 41.20
C ALA A 135 8.65 2.99 41.84
N SER A 136 9.37 3.33 42.90
CA SER A 136 10.14 2.35 43.69
C SER A 136 9.22 1.57 44.63
N ARG A 137 9.49 0.28 44.82
CA ARG A 137 8.74 -0.58 45.76
C ARG A 137 8.90 -0.16 47.24
N GLU A 138 9.91 0.64 47.58
CA GLU A 138 10.35 0.91 48.97
C GLU A 138 9.80 2.19 49.61
N GLY A 139 8.60 2.66 49.25
CA GLY A 139 7.86 3.64 50.06
C GLY A 139 8.48 5.05 50.23
N LYS A 140 9.51 5.42 49.46
CA LYS A 140 9.98 6.82 49.40
C LYS A 140 8.85 7.71 48.84
N LYS A 141 8.65 8.91 49.41
CA LYS A 141 7.69 9.90 48.89
C LYS A 141 8.05 10.23 47.45
N ALA A 142 7.21 9.77 46.51
CA ALA A 142 7.34 10.08 45.10
C ALA A 142 7.14 11.59 44.88
N PRO A 143 7.99 12.25 44.06
CA PRO A 143 7.82 13.67 43.76
C PRO A 143 6.56 13.94 42.93
N PHE A 144 6.16 12.96 42.12
CA PHE A 144 4.97 13.05 41.27
C PHE A 144 4.12 11.77 41.33
N PRO A 145 2.79 11.89 41.17
CA PRO A 145 1.94 10.73 40.92
C PRO A 145 2.28 10.12 39.56
N LYS A 146 1.81 8.88 39.32
CA LYS A 146 1.87 8.30 37.97
C LYS A 146 1.06 9.18 37.01
N PHE A 147 1.71 9.60 35.92
CA PHE A 147 1.04 10.30 34.84
C PHE A 147 0.52 9.28 33.83
N GLU A 148 -0.77 9.37 33.54
CA GLU A 148 -1.34 8.71 32.39
C GLU A 148 -1.26 9.67 31.20
N ASN A 149 -0.85 9.18 30.03
CA ASN A 149 -0.78 9.96 28.79
C ASN A 149 -2.05 10.80 28.60
N ARG A 150 -3.22 10.17 28.80
CA ARG A 150 -4.54 10.80 28.70
C ARG A 150 -4.67 12.09 29.53
N ARG A 151 -4.27 12.09 30.81
CA ARG A 151 -4.40 13.28 31.69
C ARG A 151 -3.45 14.40 31.33
N VAL A 152 -2.26 14.06 30.83
CA VAL A 152 -1.26 15.04 30.39
C VAL A 152 -1.71 15.67 29.07
N ALA A 153 -2.13 14.86 28.11
CA ALA A 153 -2.76 15.31 26.88
C ALA A 153 -3.96 16.25 27.17
N GLU A 154 -4.83 15.89 28.10
CA GLU A 154 -5.95 16.73 28.53
C GLU A 154 -5.49 18.09 29.06
N THR A 155 -4.50 18.09 29.96
CA THR A 155 -4.04 19.33 30.58
C THR A 155 -3.28 20.20 29.58
N VAL A 156 -2.41 19.61 28.76
CA VAL A 156 -1.55 20.34 27.84
C VAL A 156 -2.35 20.83 26.64
N TYR A 157 -3.06 19.96 25.94
CA TYR A 157 -3.78 20.36 24.75
C TYR A 157 -4.96 21.28 25.13
N LEU A 158 -5.82 20.92 26.11
CA LEU A 158 -6.99 21.74 26.42
C LEU A 158 -6.63 23.07 27.12
N LYS A 159 -5.57 23.15 27.93
CA LYS A 159 -5.15 24.43 28.54
C LYS A 159 -4.26 25.29 27.63
N ALA A 160 -3.50 24.70 26.71
CA ALA A 160 -2.72 25.49 25.74
C ALA A 160 -3.60 26.40 24.88
N PHE A 161 -4.89 26.08 24.72
CA PHE A 161 -5.85 26.91 23.98
C PHE A 161 -6.14 28.28 24.60
N SER A 162 -5.81 28.48 25.90
CA SER A 162 -5.84 29.81 26.54
C SER A 162 -5.02 30.83 25.74
N ASP A 163 -3.92 30.36 25.12
CA ASP A 163 -2.93 31.19 24.46
C ASP A 163 -3.05 31.17 22.91
N ARG A 164 -4.13 30.59 22.36
CA ARG A 164 -4.39 30.45 20.91
C ARG A 164 -3.18 29.87 20.14
N PRO A 165 -2.87 28.57 20.30
CA PRO A 165 -1.68 27.97 19.70
C PRO A 165 -1.72 28.08 18.18
N VAL A 166 -0.60 28.50 17.58
CA VAL A 166 -0.46 28.72 16.12
C VAL A 166 -0.17 27.40 15.36
N ASN A 167 -0.39 26.25 16.01
CA ASN A 167 -0.14 24.94 15.42
C ASN A 167 -1.43 24.08 15.35
N PRO A 168 -1.86 23.63 14.14
CA PRO A 168 -3.05 22.80 13.92
C PRO A 168 -3.01 21.44 14.64
N GLU A 169 -1.83 20.88 14.94
CA GLU A 169 -1.68 19.58 15.57
C GLU A 169 -2.29 19.53 16.98
N TYR A 170 -2.21 20.64 17.74
CA TYR A 170 -2.83 20.75 19.05
C TYR A 170 -4.36 20.57 18.97
N TYR A 171 -4.97 21.16 17.94
CA TYR A 171 -6.42 21.06 17.70
C TYR A 171 -6.82 19.63 17.30
N LEU A 172 -6.05 18.98 16.42
CA LEU A 172 -6.28 17.58 16.01
C LEU A 172 -6.24 16.61 17.20
N ARG A 173 -5.24 16.77 18.08
CA ARG A 173 -5.08 15.90 19.26
C ARG A 173 -6.17 16.12 20.29
N ALA A 174 -6.47 17.39 20.58
CA ALA A 174 -7.54 17.72 21.51
C ALA A 174 -8.92 17.29 21.00
N SER A 175 -9.22 17.46 19.70
CA SER A 175 -10.49 17.01 19.14
C SER A 175 -10.64 15.50 19.23
N LYS A 176 -9.58 14.74 18.94
CA LYS A 176 -9.57 13.29 19.10
C LYS A 176 -9.85 12.86 20.55
N LEU A 177 -9.19 13.49 21.51
CA LEU A 177 -9.39 13.21 22.93
C LEU A 177 -10.83 13.51 23.39
N LEU A 178 -11.44 14.59 22.90
CA LEU A 178 -12.83 14.93 23.16
C LEU A 178 -13.79 13.89 22.53
N ARG A 179 -13.53 13.44 21.30
CA ARG A 179 -14.28 12.35 20.64
C ARG A 179 -14.23 11.05 21.45
N GLU A 180 -13.04 10.67 21.94
CA GLU A 180 -12.86 9.46 22.79
C GLU A 180 -13.62 9.52 24.13
N ARG A 181 -14.06 10.72 24.56
CA ARG A 181 -14.92 10.92 25.73
C ARG A 181 -16.41 10.99 25.39
N GLY A 182 -16.78 10.93 24.11
CA GLY A 182 -18.14 11.19 23.65
C GLY A 182 -18.53 12.67 23.69
N GLU A 183 -17.57 13.58 23.86
CA GLU A 183 -17.78 15.05 23.88
C GLU A 183 -17.72 15.63 22.45
N THR A 184 -18.50 15.06 21.53
CA THR A 184 -18.48 15.36 20.08
C THR A 184 -18.77 16.84 19.78
N GLU A 185 -19.67 17.47 20.52
CA GLU A 185 -20.00 18.89 20.34
C GLU A 185 -18.82 19.83 20.65
N GLU A 186 -18.05 19.53 21.70
CA GLU A 186 -16.88 20.32 22.05
C GLU A 186 -15.74 20.09 21.05
N ALA A 187 -15.56 18.84 20.62
CA ALA A 187 -14.61 18.50 19.55
C ALA A 187 -14.92 19.30 18.28
N LEU A 188 -16.19 19.38 17.89
CA LEU A 188 -16.63 20.12 16.72
C LEU A 188 -16.42 21.63 16.88
N ARG A 189 -16.70 22.19 18.06
CA ARG A 189 -16.45 23.61 18.35
C ARG A 189 -14.97 23.95 18.19
N LEU A 190 -14.11 23.10 18.74
CA LEU A 190 -12.66 23.24 18.63
C LEU A 190 -12.17 23.15 17.19
N LEU A 191 -12.65 22.15 16.43
CA LEU A 191 -12.30 21.98 15.02
C LEU A 191 -12.77 23.14 14.15
N LYS A 192 -13.96 23.71 14.43
CA LYS A 192 -14.44 24.92 13.73
C LYS A 192 -13.51 26.11 13.97
N THR A 193 -13.06 26.32 15.21
CA THR A 193 -12.05 27.34 15.52
C THR A 193 -10.74 27.07 14.76
N ALA A 194 -10.28 25.83 14.76
CA ALA A 194 -9.06 25.42 14.07
C ALA A 194 -9.14 25.66 12.56
N VAL A 195 -10.22 25.25 11.90
CA VAL A 195 -10.44 25.46 10.45
C VAL A 195 -10.52 26.95 10.14
N SER A 196 -11.10 27.78 11.02
CA SER A 196 -11.10 29.23 10.82
C SER A 196 -9.69 29.85 10.89
N MET A 197 -8.79 29.28 11.70
CA MET A 197 -7.40 29.74 11.80
C MET A 197 -6.52 29.17 10.68
N PHE A 198 -6.80 27.94 10.24
CA PHE A 198 -6.02 27.20 9.25
C PHE A 198 -6.93 26.71 8.10
N PRO A 199 -7.53 27.63 7.30
CA PRO A 199 -8.58 27.28 6.34
C PRO A 199 -8.14 26.37 5.20
N GLN A 200 -6.83 26.26 4.95
CA GLN A 200 -6.25 25.42 3.89
C GLN A 200 -5.69 24.09 4.41
N HIS A 201 -5.92 23.74 5.68
CA HIS A 201 -5.34 22.53 6.27
C HIS A 201 -6.22 21.29 6.01
N PRO A 202 -5.76 20.31 5.21
CA PRO A 202 -6.58 19.17 4.81
C PRO A 202 -6.95 18.25 5.98
N GLN A 203 -6.02 17.95 6.89
CA GLN A 203 -6.30 17.04 8.01
C GLN A 203 -7.38 17.59 8.95
N LEU A 204 -7.31 18.87 9.34
CA LEU A 204 -8.35 19.51 10.15
C LEU A 204 -9.72 19.41 9.51
N ARG A 205 -9.81 19.63 8.19
CA ARG A 205 -11.08 19.49 7.46
C ARG A 205 -11.54 18.03 7.43
N ALA A 206 -10.64 17.07 7.23
CA ALA A 206 -10.97 15.66 7.24
C ALA A 206 -11.47 15.19 8.62
N GLU A 207 -10.83 15.61 9.72
CA GLU A 207 -11.32 15.35 11.08
C GLU A 207 -12.70 15.97 11.32
N THR A 208 -12.95 17.19 10.82
CA THR A 208 -14.27 17.82 10.93
C THR A 208 -15.35 17.00 10.22
N VAL A 209 -15.06 16.43 9.04
CA VAL A 209 -16.00 15.55 8.34
C VAL A 209 -16.28 14.29 9.16
N GLU A 210 -15.25 13.65 9.72
CA GLU A 210 -15.45 12.47 10.57
C GLU A 210 -16.36 12.76 11.77
N VAL A 211 -16.14 13.89 12.45
CA VAL A 211 -16.97 14.30 13.60
C VAL A 211 -18.43 14.54 13.19
N TYR A 212 -18.66 15.15 12.02
CA TYR A 212 -20.03 15.31 11.50
C TYR A 212 -20.69 13.98 11.14
N LEU A 213 -19.93 12.99 10.64
CA LEU A 213 -20.44 11.64 10.38
C LEU A 213 -20.81 10.92 11.68
N GLU A 214 -19.97 11.03 12.72
CA GLU A 214 -20.25 10.49 14.06
C GLU A 214 -21.49 11.10 14.69
N ASP A 215 -21.70 12.41 14.48
CA ASP A 215 -22.87 13.15 14.97
C ASP A 215 -24.13 12.94 14.10
N GLY A 216 -24.04 12.14 13.03
CA GLY A 216 -25.16 11.84 12.13
C GLY A 216 -25.64 13.03 11.29
N LYS A 217 -24.78 14.01 11.04
CA LYS A 217 -25.07 15.26 10.30
C LYS A 217 -24.16 15.43 9.07
N PRO A 218 -24.16 14.47 8.12
CA PRO A 218 -23.27 14.48 6.96
C PRO A 218 -23.43 15.74 6.08
N GLU A 219 -24.61 16.33 5.99
CA GLU A 219 -24.89 17.53 5.21
C GLU A 219 -24.05 18.74 5.66
N LEU A 220 -23.71 18.83 6.95
CA LEU A 220 -22.88 19.92 7.49
C LEU A 220 -21.40 19.79 7.11
N ALA A 221 -20.98 18.63 6.60
CA ALA A 221 -19.61 18.37 6.21
C ALA A 221 -19.31 18.72 4.75
N LEU A 222 -20.31 19.16 3.98
CA LEU A 222 -20.22 19.35 2.53
C LEU A 222 -19.08 20.30 2.12
N GLU A 223 -18.96 21.48 2.75
CA GLU A 223 -17.88 22.44 2.47
C GLU A 223 -16.49 21.80 2.63
N HIS A 224 -16.31 21.00 3.67
CA HIS A 224 -15.03 20.35 3.97
C HIS A 224 -14.69 19.28 2.92
N VAL A 225 -15.67 18.51 2.46
CA VAL A 225 -15.44 17.47 1.44
C VAL A 225 -15.16 18.06 0.07
N LEU A 226 -15.88 19.12 -0.32
CA LEU A 226 -15.61 19.83 -1.57
C LEU A 226 -14.19 20.42 -1.59
N PHE A 227 -13.69 20.87 -0.43
CA PHE A 227 -12.28 21.26 -0.28
C PHE A 227 -11.34 20.08 -0.48
N LEU A 228 -11.57 18.95 0.20
CA LEU A 228 -10.69 17.77 0.14
C LEU A 228 -10.61 17.18 -1.27
N LEU A 229 -11.71 17.20 -2.03
CA LEU A 229 -11.75 16.77 -3.43
C LEU A 229 -10.93 17.65 -4.37
N LYS A 230 -10.66 18.92 -4.00
CA LYS A 230 -9.84 19.86 -4.77
C LYS A 230 -8.38 19.86 -4.35
N PHE A 231 -8.06 19.39 -3.15
CA PHE A 231 -6.70 19.34 -2.63
C PHE A 231 -5.83 18.34 -3.41
N ARG A 232 -4.60 18.72 -3.73
CA ARG A 232 -3.63 17.86 -4.44
C ARG A 232 -2.28 17.87 -3.70
N PRO A 233 -1.60 16.72 -3.58
CA PRO A 233 -2.00 15.37 -4.06
C PRO A 233 -3.18 14.79 -3.26
N PHE A 234 -3.79 13.72 -3.75
CA PHE A 234 -4.82 12.99 -2.99
C PHE A 234 -4.15 12.16 -1.89
N PHE A 235 -4.72 12.18 -0.68
CA PHE A 235 -4.22 11.39 0.44
C PHE A 235 -5.19 10.23 0.76
N PRO A 236 -4.69 9.04 1.13
CA PRO A 236 -5.54 7.89 1.49
C PRO A 236 -6.59 8.18 2.56
N HIS A 237 -6.24 8.97 3.60
CA HIS A 237 -7.18 9.37 4.65
C HIS A 237 -8.32 10.25 4.11
N THR A 238 -7.99 11.26 3.30
CA THR A 238 -9.00 12.17 2.73
C THR A 238 -9.96 11.46 1.78
N ILE A 239 -9.47 10.44 1.04
CA ILE A 239 -10.28 9.59 0.17
C ILE A 239 -11.26 8.73 0.99
N ARG A 240 -10.81 8.11 2.09
CA ARG A 240 -11.71 7.35 2.99
C ARG A 240 -12.84 8.20 3.54
N VAL A 241 -12.49 9.38 4.05
CA VAL A 241 -13.45 10.32 4.63
C VAL A 241 -14.46 10.81 3.58
N THR A 242 -13.98 11.09 2.35
CA THR A 242 -14.83 11.47 1.21
C THR A 242 -15.73 10.32 0.74
N SER A 243 -15.28 9.07 0.84
CA SER A 243 -16.14 7.93 0.54
C SER A 243 -17.19 7.72 1.62
N GLY A 244 -16.83 7.82 2.90
CA GLY A 244 -17.74 7.62 4.02
C GLY A 244 -18.91 8.61 4.00
N ILE A 245 -18.66 9.88 3.69
CA ILE A 245 -19.73 10.86 3.53
C ILE A 245 -20.61 10.59 2.29
N LEU A 246 -20.02 10.16 1.17
CA LEU A 246 -20.77 9.88 -0.06
C LEU A 246 -21.84 8.79 0.11
N GLU A 247 -21.65 7.88 1.07
CA GLU A 247 -22.61 6.84 1.44
C GLU A 247 -23.83 7.38 2.18
N HIS A 248 -23.70 8.51 2.86
CA HIS A 248 -24.76 9.12 3.67
C HIS A 248 -25.51 10.24 2.95
N LEU A 249 -24.87 10.91 1.99
CA LEU A 249 -25.49 11.98 1.19
C LEU A 249 -26.53 11.43 0.20
N LYS A 250 -27.57 12.24 -0.06
CA LYS A 250 -28.65 11.94 -1.00
C LYS A 250 -28.95 13.16 -1.87
N GLY A 251 -29.67 12.95 -2.98
CA GLY A 251 -30.18 14.04 -3.82
C GLY A 251 -29.10 15.01 -4.30
N GLU A 252 -29.37 16.30 -4.16
CA GLU A 252 -28.51 17.39 -4.64
C GLU A 252 -27.13 17.41 -3.96
N ASP A 253 -27.04 17.14 -2.66
CA ASP A 253 -25.75 17.15 -1.94
C ASP A 253 -24.81 16.07 -2.46
N LYS A 254 -25.35 14.87 -2.70
CA LYS A 254 -24.57 13.79 -3.32
C LYS A 254 -24.09 14.19 -4.71
N GLN A 255 -24.98 14.76 -5.51
CA GLN A 255 -24.63 15.21 -6.86
C GLN A 255 -23.53 16.28 -6.83
N LEU A 256 -23.60 17.23 -5.90
CA LEU A 256 -22.60 18.27 -5.75
C LEU A 256 -21.20 17.71 -5.49
N VAL A 257 -21.08 16.69 -4.64
CA VAL A 257 -19.81 15.99 -4.39
C VAL A 257 -19.32 15.28 -5.66
N LEU A 258 -20.20 14.58 -6.38
CA LEU A 258 -19.87 13.88 -7.61
C LEU A 258 -19.42 14.84 -8.74
N ASP A 259 -19.98 16.04 -8.78
CA ASP A 259 -19.60 17.07 -9.76
C ASP A 259 -18.21 17.67 -9.49
N GLN A 260 -17.68 17.53 -8.27
CA GLN A 260 -16.31 17.96 -7.92
C GLN A 260 -15.26 16.86 -8.13
N LEU A 261 -15.64 15.66 -8.58
CA LEU A 261 -14.66 14.64 -8.97
C LEU A 261 -13.77 15.15 -10.12
N PRO A 262 -12.53 14.64 -10.26
CA PRO A 262 -11.62 15.10 -11.30
C PRO A 262 -12.24 15.05 -12.71
N GLY A 263 -12.06 16.13 -13.47
CA GLY A 263 -12.56 16.19 -14.85
C GLY A 263 -11.66 15.45 -15.86
N ASP A 264 -10.39 15.26 -15.53
CA ASP A 264 -9.39 14.62 -16.40
C ASP A 264 -9.27 13.11 -16.12
N PRO A 265 -9.05 12.26 -17.16
CA PRO A 265 -8.92 10.82 -16.98
C PRO A 265 -7.79 10.40 -16.03
N GLY A 266 -6.67 11.13 -16.01
CA GLY A 266 -5.54 10.81 -15.13
C GLY A 266 -5.88 11.03 -13.65
N GLY A 267 -6.56 12.12 -13.34
CA GLY A 267 -7.07 12.44 -12.00
C GLY A 267 -8.09 11.41 -11.51
N LEU A 268 -9.02 11.00 -12.39
CA LEU A 268 -10.00 9.96 -12.09
C LEU A 268 -9.34 8.61 -11.78
N ARG A 269 -8.38 8.15 -12.62
CA ARG A 269 -7.68 6.89 -12.38
C ARG A 269 -6.87 6.92 -11.08
N ARG A 270 -6.18 8.02 -10.79
CA ARG A 270 -5.43 8.18 -9.53
C ARG A 270 -6.36 8.11 -8.32
N MET A 271 -7.49 8.82 -8.36
CA MET A 271 -8.47 8.78 -7.28
C MET A 271 -9.08 7.39 -7.12
N ALA A 272 -9.49 6.75 -8.21
CA ALA A 272 -10.06 5.40 -8.20
C ALA A 272 -9.09 4.38 -7.60
N GLY A 273 -7.82 4.39 -8.01
CA GLY A 273 -6.81 3.48 -7.47
C GLY A 273 -6.54 3.68 -5.98
N ILE A 274 -6.47 4.94 -5.50
CA ILE A 274 -6.36 5.21 -4.07
C ILE A 274 -7.63 4.72 -3.34
N ALA A 275 -8.80 4.97 -3.91
CA ALA A 275 -10.07 4.54 -3.33
C ALA A 275 -10.17 3.01 -3.22
N GLU A 276 -9.74 2.25 -4.22
CA GLU A 276 -9.66 0.79 -4.14
C GLU A 276 -8.69 0.33 -3.05
N ASN A 277 -7.49 0.93 -2.98
CA ASN A 277 -6.49 0.59 -1.97
C ASN A 277 -6.92 0.90 -0.54
N THR A 278 -7.86 1.83 -0.36
CA THR A 278 -8.42 2.18 0.95
C THR A 278 -9.75 1.52 1.25
N GLY A 279 -10.23 0.61 0.40
CA GLY A 279 -11.54 -0.04 0.54
C GLY A 279 -12.73 0.90 0.29
N SER A 280 -12.49 2.07 -0.27
CA SER A 280 -13.47 3.12 -0.59
C SER A 280 -14.17 2.85 -1.93
N TYR A 281 -14.73 1.65 -2.08
CA TYR A 281 -15.21 1.13 -3.36
C TYR A 281 -16.35 1.92 -3.97
N ARG A 282 -17.22 2.54 -3.15
CA ARG A 282 -18.31 3.40 -3.62
C ARG A 282 -17.79 4.61 -4.40
N LEU A 283 -16.72 5.25 -3.90
CA LEU A 283 -16.05 6.34 -4.61
C LEU A 283 -15.31 5.85 -5.86
N ALA A 284 -14.68 4.67 -5.79
CA ALA A 284 -14.04 4.05 -6.95
C ALA A 284 -15.04 3.79 -8.09
N VAL A 285 -16.22 3.26 -7.78
CA VAL A 285 -17.33 3.05 -8.74
C VAL A 285 -17.66 4.35 -9.49
N GLU A 286 -17.83 5.45 -8.77
CA GLU A 286 -18.18 6.74 -9.39
C GLU A 286 -17.05 7.30 -10.26
N CYS A 287 -15.79 7.09 -9.86
CA CYS A 287 -14.64 7.45 -10.69
C CYS A 287 -14.58 6.62 -11.98
N TRP A 288 -14.79 5.30 -11.90
CA TRP A 288 -14.78 4.41 -13.06
C TRP A 288 -15.94 4.67 -14.01
N LYS A 289 -17.15 4.98 -13.49
CA LYS A 289 -18.29 5.41 -14.32
C LYS A 289 -17.95 6.65 -15.15
N LYS A 290 -17.41 7.70 -14.53
CA LYS A 290 -17.00 8.93 -15.24
C LYS A 290 -15.90 8.67 -16.27
N LEU A 291 -15.01 7.71 -16.03
CA LEU A 291 -14.00 7.29 -17.02
C LEU A 291 -14.65 6.60 -18.22
N ILE A 292 -15.60 5.69 -17.99
CA ILE A 292 -16.31 4.97 -19.05
C ILE A 292 -17.21 5.90 -19.85
N GLU A 293 -17.84 6.90 -19.23
CA GLU A 293 -18.59 7.95 -19.93
C GLU A 293 -17.70 8.70 -20.94
N LYS A 294 -16.43 8.94 -20.58
CA LYS A 294 -15.45 9.59 -21.46
C LYS A 294 -14.89 8.66 -22.52
N ASN A 295 -14.72 7.38 -22.19
CA ASN A 295 -14.23 6.36 -23.11
C ASN A 295 -14.99 5.03 -22.96
N PRO A 296 -16.12 4.87 -23.67
CA PRO A 296 -16.94 3.66 -23.57
C PRO A 296 -16.27 2.39 -24.07
N SER A 297 -15.15 2.45 -24.79
CA SER A 297 -14.40 1.27 -25.26
C SER A 297 -13.32 0.82 -24.28
N ASP A 298 -13.11 1.52 -23.16
CA ASP A 298 -12.09 1.17 -22.16
C ASP A 298 -12.46 -0.09 -21.38
N ILE A 299 -11.97 -1.24 -21.85
CA ILE A 299 -12.20 -2.56 -21.24
C ILE A 299 -11.65 -2.59 -19.81
N ASN A 300 -10.45 -2.04 -19.59
CA ASN A 300 -9.83 -2.03 -18.27
C ASN A 300 -10.70 -1.26 -17.28
N ALA A 301 -11.17 -0.05 -17.62
CA ALA A 301 -12.04 0.72 -16.75
C ALA A 301 -13.35 -0.03 -16.42
N LYS A 302 -13.92 -0.78 -17.38
CA LYS A 302 -15.11 -1.62 -17.13
C LYS A 302 -14.83 -2.79 -16.19
N CYS A 303 -13.69 -3.48 -16.35
CA CYS A 303 -13.29 -4.54 -15.42
C CYS A 303 -13.05 -3.98 -14.01
N MET A 304 -12.39 -2.84 -13.90
CA MET A 304 -12.15 -2.16 -12.62
C MET A 304 -13.45 -1.67 -11.97
N LEU A 305 -14.42 -1.20 -12.77
CA LEU A 305 -15.77 -0.90 -12.31
C LEU A 305 -16.44 -2.14 -11.71
N ALA A 306 -16.39 -3.29 -12.42
CA ALA A 306 -16.97 -4.54 -11.93
C ALA A 306 -16.34 -4.97 -10.59
N LEU A 307 -15.00 -4.95 -10.50
CA LEU A 307 -14.28 -5.27 -9.27
C LEU A 307 -14.61 -4.30 -8.13
N SER A 308 -14.78 -3.00 -8.42
CA SER A 308 -15.23 -2.03 -7.43
C SER A 308 -16.65 -2.32 -6.93
N PHE A 309 -17.57 -2.74 -7.81
CA PHE A 309 -18.89 -3.21 -7.38
C PHE A 309 -18.81 -4.44 -6.47
N LYS A 310 -17.92 -5.40 -6.77
CA LYS A 310 -17.69 -6.55 -5.88
C LYS A 310 -17.19 -6.12 -4.51
N GLY A 311 -16.20 -5.21 -4.47
CA GLY A 311 -15.71 -4.63 -3.22
C GLY A 311 -16.79 -3.88 -2.42
N ALA A 312 -17.74 -3.26 -3.12
CA ALA A 312 -18.91 -2.59 -2.53
C ALA A 312 -20.06 -3.55 -2.12
N GLY A 313 -19.88 -4.87 -2.27
CA GLY A 313 -20.86 -5.90 -1.92
C GLY A 313 -21.95 -6.14 -2.98
N GLU A 314 -21.83 -5.57 -4.18
CA GLU A 314 -22.82 -5.70 -5.26
C GLU A 314 -22.47 -6.82 -6.24
N LEU A 315 -22.60 -8.07 -5.78
CA LEU A 315 -22.15 -9.24 -6.54
C LEU A 315 -22.88 -9.43 -7.89
N GLU A 316 -24.18 -9.17 -7.95
CA GLU A 316 -24.96 -9.32 -9.18
C GLU A 316 -24.54 -8.29 -10.25
N THR A 317 -24.28 -7.05 -9.84
CA THR A 317 -23.75 -6.00 -10.72
C THR A 317 -22.36 -6.36 -11.23
N PHE A 318 -21.49 -6.87 -10.34
CA PHE A 318 -20.16 -7.38 -10.71
C PHE A 318 -20.23 -8.46 -11.79
N LYS A 319 -21.05 -9.52 -11.59
CA LYS A 319 -21.21 -10.62 -12.55
C LYS A 319 -21.74 -10.11 -13.89
N LYS A 320 -22.76 -9.24 -13.84
CA LYS A 320 -23.38 -8.66 -15.03
C LYS A 320 -22.38 -7.87 -15.88
N ILE A 321 -21.58 -7.00 -15.25
CA ILE A 321 -20.61 -6.17 -16.00
C ILE A 321 -19.53 -7.03 -16.65
N PHE A 322 -18.99 -8.04 -15.95
CA PHE A 322 -17.99 -8.94 -16.55
C PHE A 322 -18.53 -9.66 -17.79
N LYS A 323 -19.79 -10.13 -17.74
CA LYS A 323 -20.47 -10.71 -18.90
C LYS A 323 -20.65 -9.72 -20.06
N GLU A 324 -21.06 -8.49 -19.76
CA GLU A 324 -21.19 -7.42 -20.75
C GLU A 324 -19.84 -7.04 -21.39
N VAL A 325 -18.75 -7.07 -20.62
CA VAL A 325 -17.39 -6.80 -21.10
C VAL A 325 -16.91 -7.89 -22.04
N LEU A 326 -17.11 -9.16 -21.69
CA LEU A 326 -16.78 -10.27 -22.59
C LEU A 326 -17.61 -10.20 -23.88
N ALA A 327 -18.93 -10.02 -23.77
CA ALA A 327 -19.82 -9.91 -24.93
C ALA A 327 -19.46 -8.72 -25.83
N PHE A 328 -19.07 -7.58 -25.24
CA PHE A 328 -18.54 -6.44 -25.99
C PHE A 328 -17.29 -6.83 -26.79
N GLN A 329 -16.29 -7.43 -26.14
CA GLN A 329 -15.04 -7.80 -26.83
C GLN A 329 -15.26 -8.79 -27.97
N LEU A 330 -16.11 -9.80 -27.77
CA LEU A 330 -16.44 -10.78 -28.81
C LEU A 330 -17.17 -10.13 -29.99
N ARG A 331 -18.11 -9.21 -29.73
CA ARG A 331 -18.85 -8.50 -30.79
C ARG A 331 -17.95 -7.56 -31.59
N GLU A 332 -17.03 -6.87 -30.92
CA GLU A 332 -16.08 -5.97 -31.58
C GLU A 332 -14.84 -6.72 -32.15
N GLU A 333 -14.86 -8.06 -32.16
CA GLU A 333 -13.77 -8.92 -32.66
C GLU A 333 -12.38 -8.60 -32.07
N ILE A 334 -12.36 -8.15 -30.81
CA ILE A 334 -11.11 -7.83 -30.10
C ILE A 334 -10.43 -9.14 -29.72
N LEU A 335 -9.34 -9.49 -30.40
CA LEU A 335 -8.57 -10.69 -30.10
C LEU A 335 -7.49 -10.40 -29.05
N ASN A 336 -7.61 -10.97 -27.85
CA ASN A 336 -6.64 -10.89 -26.75
C ASN A 336 -6.66 -12.23 -25.97
N ARG A 337 -5.91 -12.34 -24.87
CA ARG A 337 -5.89 -13.56 -24.05
C ARG A 337 -7.30 -14.03 -23.66
N THR A 338 -8.15 -13.12 -23.23
CA THR A 338 -9.51 -13.41 -22.74
C THR A 338 -10.39 -13.96 -23.86
N THR A 339 -10.45 -13.30 -25.01
CA THR A 339 -11.30 -13.74 -26.12
C THR A 339 -10.74 -14.96 -26.84
N ILE A 340 -9.42 -15.15 -26.90
CA ILE A 340 -8.81 -16.40 -27.36
C ILE A 340 -9.30 -17.56 -26.49
N ILE A 341 -9.16 -17.46 -25.17
CA ILE A 341 -9.60 -18.50 -24.22
C ILE A 341 -11.10 -18.77 -24.40
N GLN A 342 -11.93 -17.73 -24.45
CA GLN A 342 -13.38 -17.91 -24.58
C GLN A 342 -13.77 -18.53 -25.93
N LEU A 343 -13.13 -18.14 -27.03
CA LEU A 343 -13.40 -18.71 -28.35
C LEU A 343 -13.01 -20.20 -28.40
N LEU A 344 -11.91 -20.59 -27.75
CA LEU A 344 -11.52 -22.00 -27.62
C LEU A 344 -12.54 -22.79 -26.81
N ILE A 345 -12.99 -22.24 -25.67
CA ILE A 345 -14.03 -22.86 -24.84
C ILE A 345 -15.30 -23.09 -25.65
N ASN A 346 -15.77 -22.04 -26.34
CA ASN A 346 -17.00 -22.10 -27.13
C ASN A 346 -16.88 -23.07 -28.32
N HIS A 347 -15.73 -23.10 -29.00
CA HIS A 347 -15.53 -23.92 -30.19
C HIS A 347 -15.42 -25.41 -29.85
N PHE A 348 -14.62 -25.76 -28.84
CA PHE A 348 -14.37 -27.16 -28.48
C PHE A 348 -15.33 -27.72 -27.43
N GLY A 349 -16.20 -26.88 -26.86
CA GLY A 349 -17.10 -27.28 -25.78
C GLY A 349 -16.36 -27.63 -24.49
N PHE A 350 -15.30 -26.88 -24.17
CA PHE A 350 -14.50 -27.12 -22.96
C PHE A 350 -15.30 -26.80 -21.69
N GLU A 351 -15.16 -27.64 -20.68
CA GLU A 351 -15.93 -27.52 -19.43
C GLU A 351 -15.08 -27.03 -18.26
N SER A 352 -13.77 -27.25 -18.30
CA SER A 352 -12.84 -26.97 -17.19
C SER A 352 -11.75 -25.98 -17.57
N TYR A 353 -11.64 -24.91 -16.79
CA TYR A 353 -10.69 -23.81 -16.96
C TYR A 353 -9.81 -23.64 -15.71
N LEU A 354 -8.50 -23.66 -15.87
CA LEU A 354 -7.54 -23.33 -14.80
C LEU A 354 -6.79 -22.04 -15.17
N GLU A 355 -6.73 -21.09 -14.25
CA GLU A 355 -5.91 -19.88 -14.36
C GLU A 355 -4.83 -19.87 -13.28
N ILE A 356 -3.58 -19.67 -13.70
CA ILE A 356 -2.42 -19.47 -12.82
C ILE A 356 -2.00 -18.00 -12.93
N GLY A 357 -1.91 -17.31 -11.79
CA GLY A 357 -1.60 -15.88 -11.73
C GLY A 357 -2.85 -14.99 -11.79
N VAL A 358 -3.89 -15.38 -11.05
CA VAL A 358 -5.20 -14.70 -11.09
C VAL A 358 -5.14 -13.29 -10.50
N GLU A 359 -4.35 -13.07 -9.45
CA GLU A 359 -4.23 -11.83 -8.68
C GLU A 359 -5.59 -11.19 -8.32
N ARG A 360 -6.08 -10.23 -9.11
CA ARG A 360 -7.37 -9.53 -8.93
C ARG A 360 -8.55 -10.19 -9.67
N GLY A 361 -8.28 -11.19 -10.50
CA GLY A 361 -9.25 -11.95 -11.29
C GLY A 361 -9.78 -11.25 -12.54
N ILE A 362 -9.06 -10.25 -13.07
CA ILE A 362 -9.52 -9.48 -14.24
C ILE A 362 -9.82 -10.40 -15.42
N ASN A 363 -8.92 -11.32 -15.76
CA ASN A 363 -9.15 -12.31 -16.81
C ASN A 363 -10.13 -13.39 -16.34
N PHE A 364 -9.85 -14.02 -15.19
CA PHE A 364 -10.65 -15.11 -14.61
C PHE A 364 -12.17 -14.85 -14.58
N PHE A 365 -12.59 -13.64 -14.22
CA PHE A 365 -14.01 -13.30 -14.10
C PHE A 365 -14.69 -13.00 -15.43
N GLN A 366 -13.93 -12.69 -16.48
CA GLN A 366 -14.46 -12.55 -17.84
C GLN A 366 -14.77 -13.92 -18.46
N ILE A 367 -13.98 -14.94 -18.14
CA ILE A 367 -14.12 -16.28 -18.74
C ILE A 367 -15.39 -16.97 -18.24
N GLU A 368 -16.23 -17.41 -19.18
CA GLU A 368 -17.39 -18.26 -18.96
C GLU A 368 -17.03 -19.72 -19.23
N ALA A 369 -16.95 -20.53 -18.17
CA ALA A 369 -16.79 -21.98 -18.21
C ALA A 369 -17.57 -22.62 -17.04
N PRO A 370 -18.08 -23.87 -17.19
CA PRO A 370 -18.78 -24.59 -16.12
C PRO A 370 -17.97 -24.77 -14.83
N PHE A 371 -16.69 -25.12 -14.94
CA PHE A 371 -15.79 -25.32 -13.80
C PHE A 371 -14.54 -24.47 -13.99
N LYS A 372 -14.26 -23.59 -13.02
CA LYS A 372 -13.11 -22.71 -13.02
C LYS A 372 -12.25 -22.92 -11.78
N TYR A 373 -10.94 -22.96 -11.97
CA TYR A 373 -9.94 -23.11 -10.92
C TYR A 373 -9.01 -21.91 -10.96
N ALA A 374 -8.93 -21.17 -9.86
CA ALA A 374 -8.10 -19.99 -9.70
C ALA A 374 -6.92 -20.33 -8.79
N VAL A 375 -5.70 -20.11 -9.26
CA VAL A 375 -4.47 -20.35 -8.48
C VAL A 375 -3.65 -19.07 -8.44
N ASP A 376 -3.37 -18.60 -7.23
CA ASP A 376 -2.51 -17.45 -7.00
C ASP A 376 -1.87 -17.52 -5.61
N PRO A 377 -0.59 -17.17 -5.41
CA PRO A 377 0.01 -17.12 -4.07
C PRO A 377 -0.71 -16.15 -3.12
N LYS A 378 -1.38 -15.12 -3.66
CA LYS A 378 -2.14 -14.15 -2.88
C LYS A 378 -3.20 -13.44 -3.74
N PHE A 379 -4.47 -13.73 -3.49
CA PHE A 379 -5.54 -13.03 -4.19
C PHE A 379 -5.68 -11.59 -3.69
N LEU A 380 -5.87 -10.66 -4.62
CA LEU A 380 -6.15 -9.25 -4.38
C LEU A 380 -7.56 -8.86 -4.87
N ILE A 381 -8.48 -9.82 -4.84
CA ILE A 381 -9.86 -9.67 -5.29
C ILE A 381 -10.65 -8.80 -4.30
N PRO A 382 -11.19 -7.63 -4.71
CA PRO A 382 -12.01 -6.78 -3.85
C PRO A 382 -13.22 -7.54 -3.27
N GLY A 383 -13.42 -7.43 -1.96
CA GLY A 383 -14.48 -8.15 -1.25
C GLY A 383 -14.23 -9.65 -1.06
N GLY A 384 -13.03 -10.16 -1.34
CA GLY A 384 -12.64 -11.57 -1.14
C GLY A 384 -13.19 -12.53 -2.20
N TYR A 385 -12.90 -13.83 -2.04
CA TYR A 385 -13.09 -14.86 -3.07
C TYR A 385 -13.91 -16.10 -2.62
N GLY A 386 -14.81 -15.95 -1.63
CA GLY A 386 -15.69 -17.02 -1.16
C GLY A 386 -17.01 -17.16 -1.94
N ASP A 387 -17.48 -18.40 -2.10
CA ASP A 387 -18.79 -18.82 -2.63
C ASP A 387 -19.21 -18.22 -3.99
N LEU A 388 -18.36 -18.38 -5.01
CA LEU A 388 -18.76 -18.21 -6.41
C LEU A 388 -19.04 -19.57 -7.04
N ASP A 389 -20.29 -19.79 -7.44
CA ASP A 389 -20.72 -21.05 -8.06
C ASP A 389 -19.80 -21.47 -9.21
N GLY A 390 -19.39 -22.74 -9.19
CA GLY A 390 -18.51 -23.33 -10.22
C GLY A 390 -17.04 -22.86 -10.16
N CYS A 391 -16.64 -22.08 -9.16
CA CYS A 391 -15.26 -21.60 -9.01
C CYS A 391 -14.57 -22.19 -7.78
N GLY A 392 -13.40 -22.80 -7.96
CA GLY A 392 -12.49 -23.18 -6.88
C GLY A 392 -11.33 -22.20 -6.79
N PHE A 393 -11.11 -21.59 -5.63
CA PHE A 393 -10.00 -20.66 -5.37
C PHE A 393 -8.95 -21.32 -4.49
N PHE A 394 -7.69 -21.29 -4.94
CA PHE A 394 -6.55 -21.91 -4.29
C PHE A 394 -5.47 -20.85 -4.06
N GLU A 395 -5.44 -20.27 -2.85
CA GLU A 395 -4.43 -19.29 -2.46
C GLU A 395 -3.13 -20.02 -2.09
N MET A 396 -2.31 -20.30 -3.10
CA MET A 396 -1.06 -21.08 -3.04
C MET A 396 -0.25 -20.89 -4.32
N THR A 397 1.00 -21.34 -4.33
CA THR A 397 1.80 -21.38 -5.56
C THR A 397 1.29 -22.43 -6.54
N SER A 398 1.59 -22.27 -7.83
CA SER A 398 1.28 -23.28 -8.85
C SER A 398 1.98 -24.61 -8.58
N ASP A 399 3.20 -24.57 -8.03
CA ASP A 399 3.95 -25.78 -7.64
C ASP A 399 3.20 -26.58 -6.57
N GLU A 400 2.74 -25.92 -5.49
CA GLU A 400 1.94 -26.56 -4.44
C GLU A 400 0.62 -27.11 -4.98
N PHE A 401 -0.05 -26.36 -5.86
CA PHE A 401 -1.29 -26.78 -6.51
C PHE A 401 -1.10 -28.05 -7.33
N PHE A 402 -0.04 -28.14 -8.14
CA PHE A 402 0.23 -29.32 -8.97
C PHE A 402 0.86 -30.49 -8.22
N GLU A 403 1.46 -30.27 -7.05
CA GLU A 403 1.85 -31.35 -6.14
C GLU A 403 0.61 -32.05 -5.57
N ASN A 404 -0.42 -31.28 -5.20
CA ASN A 404 -1.66 -31.79 -4.60
C ASN A 404 -2.94 -31.28 -5.27
N PRO A 405 -3.18 -31.59 -6.56
CA PRO A 405 -4.32 -31.02 -7.26
C PRO A 405 -5.64 -31.59 -6.74
N PRO A 406 -6.75 -30.83 -6.91
CA PRO A 406 -8.09 -31.28 -6.57
C PRO A 406 -8.41 -32.69 -7.13
N PRO A 407 -9.15 -33.54 -6.39
CA PRO A 407 -9.51 -34.88 -6.85
C PRO A 407 -10.18 -34.90 -8.24
N GLU A 408 -10.96 -33.88 -8.56
CA GLU A 408 -11.64 -33.72 -9.83
C GLU A 408 -10.65 -33.56 -10.98
N ILE A 409 -9.60 -32.74 -10.79
CA ILE A 409 -8.52 -32.55 -11.76
C ILE A 409 -7.72 -33.84 -11.93
N LYS A 410 -7.43 -34.55 -10.83
CA LYS A 410 -6.74 -35.85 -10.89
C LYS A 410 -7.54 -36.89 -11.67
N ALA A 411 -8.87 -36.88 -11.55
CA ALA A 411 -9.74 -37.88 -12.15
C ALA A 411 -10.14 -37.56 -13.60
N ARG A 412 -10.39 -36.28 -13.91
CA ARG A 412 -10.99 -35.85 -15.19
C ARG A 412 -10.03 -35.06 -16.09
N GLY A 413 -8.94 -34.55 -15.52
CA GLY A 413 -8.06 -33.62 -16.21
C GLY A 413 -8.69 -32.25 -16.45
N ILE A 414 -7.97 -31.40 -17.18
CA ILE A 414 -8.32 -30.00 -17.47
C ILE A 414 -8.37 -29.79 -18.98
N ASP A 415 -9.39 -29.08 -19.46
CA ASP A 415 -9.55 -28.77 -20.88
C ASP A 415 -8.69 -27.59 -21.30
N ILE A 416 -8.71 -26.50 -20.54
CA ILE A 416 -7.96 -25.29 -20.86
C ILE A 416 -7.24 -24.74 -19.64
N VAL A 417 -5.96 -24.45 -19.80
CA VAL A 417 -5.11 -23.88 -18.74
C VAL A 417 -4.55 -22.55 -19.24
N PHE A 418 -4.74 -21.48 -18.51
CA PHE A 418 -4.14 -20.18 -18.76
C PHE A 418 -3.03 -19.91 -17.75
N ILE A 419 -1.85 -19.50 -18.24
CA ILE A 419 -0.64 -19.28 -17.45
C ILE A 419 -0.20 -17.82 -17.64
N ASP A 420 -0.29 -17.05 -16.55
CA ASP A 420 0.02 -15.61 -16.45
C ASP A 420 0.63 -15.30 -15.07
N GLY A 421 1.57 -16.16 -14.64
CA GLY A 421 2.11 -16.20 -13.27
C GLY A 421 3.39 -15.38 -13.07
N LEU A 422 4.50 -16.04 -12.71
CA LEU A 422 5.74 -15.37 -12.25
C LEU A 422 6.59 -14.76 -13.38
N HIS A 423 6.24 -14.99 -14.65
CA HIS A 423 6.88 -14.47 -15.88
C HIS A 423 8.38 -14.82 -16.06
N THR A 424 8.95 -15.64 -15.18
CA THR A 424 10.31 -16.18 -15.38
C THR A 424 10.27 -17.38 -16.31
N TYR A 425 11.38 -17.60 -17.01
CA TYR A 425 11.53 -18.75 -17.91
C TYR A 425 11.37 -20.08 -17.16
N GLU A 426 12.07 -20.25 -16.05
CA GLU A 426 12.06 -21.50 -15.29
C GLU A 426 10.68 -21.83 -14.71
N GLN A 427 9.98 -20.84 -14.17
CA GLN A 427 8.66 -21.07 -13.58
C GLN A 427 7.61 -21.30 -14.65
N SER A 428 7.55 -20.46 -15.70
CA SER A 428 6.55 -20.63 -16.75
C SER A 428 6.71 -21.97 -17.50
N LEU A 429 7.95 -22.42 -17.74
CA LEU A 429 8.20 -23.75 -18.30
C LEU A 429 7.72 -24.87 -17.37
N ARG A 430 7.98 -24.75 -16.06
CA ARG A 430 7.52 -25.72 -15.06
C ARG A 430 5.99 -25.77 -14.99
N ASP A 431 5.33 -24.62 -15.04
CA ASP A 431 3.87 -24.51 -15.05
C ASP A 431 3.28 -25.21 -16.28
N VAL A 432 3.87 -25.03 -17.47
CA VAL A 432 3.47 -25.77 -18.69
C VAL A 432 3.65 -27.27 -18.51
N GLU A 433 4.83 -27.72 -18.07
CA GLU A 433 5.11 -29.15 -17.90
C GLU A 433 4.22 -29.81 -16.85
N ASN A 434 3.89 -29.10 -15.77
CA ASN A 434 2.95 -29.57 -14.76
C ASN A 434 1.52 -29.60 -15.30
N ALA A 435 1.07 -28.54 -16.00
CA ALA A 435 -0.24 -28.48 -16.63
C ALA A 435 -0.43 -29.62 -17.63
N LEU A 436 0.58 -29.93 -18.45
CA LEU A 436 0.53 -31.03 -19.43
C LEU A 436 0.21 -32.39 -18.79
N ARG A 437 0.61 -32.65 -17.53
CA ARG A 437 0.31 -33.92 -16.83
C ARG A 437 -1.18 -34.12 -16.59
N TYR A 438 -1.93 -33.04 -16.44
CA TYR A 438 -3.37 -33.04 -16.17
C TYR A 438 -4.21 -32.55 -17.34
N LEU A 439 -3.58 -32.05 -18.41
CA LEU A 439 -4.27 -31.60 -19.61
C LEU A 439 -4.91 -32.78 -20.35
N LYS A 440 -6.20 -32.65 -20.68
CA LYS A 440 -6.91 -33.65 -21.49
C LYS A 440 -6.28 -33.79 -22.89
N PRO A 441 -6.51 -34.90 -23.62
CA PRO A 441 -5.89 -35.14 -24.92
C PRO A 441 -6.06 -34.00 -25.94
N ASN A 442 -7.24 -33.38 -25.97
CA ASN A 442 -7.57 -32.24 -26.85
C ASN A 442 -7.46 -30.89 -26.13
N GLY A 443 -6.95 -30.87 -24.91
CA GLY A 443 -6.83 -29.65 -24.12
C GLY A 443 -5.76 -28.71 -24.66
N ILE A 444 -5.85 -27.44 -24.28
CA ILE A 444 -4.99 -26.37 -24.76
C ILE A 444 -4.46 -25.58 -23.55
N ILE A 445 -3.16 -25.36 -23.53
CA ILE A 445 -2.53 -24.41 -22.62
C ILE A 445 -2.37 -23.09 -23.38
N VAL A 446 -2.79 -21.99 -22.75
CA VAL A 446 -2.64 -20.63 -23.23
C VAL A 446 -1.61 -19.94 -22.33
N LEU A 447 -0.58 -19.36 -22.94
CA LEU A 447 0.49 -18.62 -22.26
C LEU A 447 0.37 -17.14 -22.58
N HIS A 448 0.46 -16.27 -21.57
CA HIS A 448 0.54 -14.82 -21.81
C HIS A 448 1.99 -14.36 -21.96
N ASP A 449 2.20 -13.09 -22.29
CA ASP A 449 3.50 -12.42 -22.18
C ASP A 449 4.66 -13.05 -23.00
N CYS A 450 4.31 -13.70 -24.12
CA CYS A 450 5.25 -14.41 -24.98
C CYS A 450 6.04 -13.52 -25.95
N LEU A 451 5.72 -12.23 -26.08
CA LEU A 451 6.25 -11.30 -27.08
C LEU A 451 6.65 -9.95 -26.43
N PRO A 452 7.80 -9.88 -25.73
CA PRO A 452 8.31 -8.61 -25.24
C PRO A 452 8.66 -7.65 -26.39
N ASP A 453 8.50 -6.34 -26.17
CA ASP A 453 8.78 -5.28 -27.14
C ASP A 453 10.10 -4.53 -26.88
N SER A 454 10.71 -4.73 -25.71
CA SER A 454 11.91 -4.02 -25.29
C SER A 454 12.77 -4.85 -24.33
N PRO A 455 14.07 -4.50 -24.19
CA PRO A 455 14.93 -5.09 -23.16
C PRO A 455 14.38 -4.92 -21.74
N ALA A 456 13.70 -3.81 -21.42
CA ALA A 456 13.09 -3.63 -20.11
C ALA A 456 11.89 -4.53 -19.88
N THR A 457 11.02 -4.67 -20.88
CA THR A 457 9.86 -5.56 -20.83
C THR A 457 10.30 -7.03 -20.68
N ALA A 458 11.42 -7.40 -21.34
CA ALA A 458 12.02 -8.73 -21.31
C ALA A 458 12.99 -9.01 -20.15
N ALA A 459 13.11 -8.10 -19.17
CA ALA A 459 14.08 -8.26 -18.09
C ALA A 459 13.76 -9.48 -17.21
N PRO A 460 14.75 -10.18 -16.62
CA PRO A 460 14.50 -11.36 -15.79
C PRO A 460 13.61 -11.12 -14.57
N THR A 461 13.60 -9.90 -14.02
CA THR A 461 12.73 -9.52 -12.89
C THR A 461 12.11 -8.15 -13.10
N LEU A 462 10.94 -7.92 -12.47
CA LEU A 462 10.28 -6.61 -12.46
C LEU A 462 11.16 -5.51 -11.84
N GLU A 463 11.94 -5.83 -10.81
CA GLU A 463 12.83 -4.86 -10.15
C GLU A 463 14.00 -4.44 -11.04
N GLU A 464 14.50 -5.34 -11.87
CA GLU A 464 15.46 -4.99 -12.91
C GLU A 464 14.81 -4.18 -14.04
N ALA A 465 13.60 -4.55 -14.47
CA ALA A 465 12.84 -3.80 -15.46
C ALA A 465 12.68 -2.33 -15.04
N LYS A 466 12.19 -2.07 -13.82
CA LYS A 466 11.96 -0.72 -13.26
C LYS A 466 13.21 0.16 -13.21
N LYS A 467 14.41 -0.43 -13.09
CA LYS A 467 15.67 0.32 -13.05
C LYS A 467 16.11 0.83 -14.41
N ARG A 468 15.50 0.32 -15.49
CA ARG A 468 15.90 0.65 -16.84
C ARG A 468 15.19 1.90 -17.35
N PRO A 469 15.89 2.74 -18.13
CA PRO A 469 15.31 3.98 -18.66
C PRO A 469 14.20 3.74 -19.70
N ASP A 470 14.17 2.55 -20.33
CA ASP A 470 13.18 2.16 -21.34
C ASP A 470 11.92 1.49 -20.76
N PHE A 471 11.80 1.38 -19.43
CA PHE A 471 10.61 0.78 -18.79
C PHE A 471 9.38 1.68 -18.89
N LYS A 472 8.34 1.17 -19.55
CA LYS A 472 7.07 1.90 -19.80
C LYS A 472 5.93 1.49 -18.87
N GLY A 473 6.20 0.68 -17.85
CA GLY A 473 5.19 0.21 -16.89
C GLY A 473 4.68 -1.21 -17.12
N THR A 474 5.15 -1.91 -18.16
CA THR A 474 4.78 -3.31 -18.46
C THR A 474 6.01 -4.21 -18.40
N TRP A 475 5.85 -5.42 -17.86
CA TRP A 475 6.89 -6.43 -17.72
C TRP A 475 6.35 -7.82 -18.08
N THR A 476 6.91 -8.44 -19.13
CA THR A 476 6.52 -9.77 -19.62
C THR A 476 7.54 -10.84 -19.26
N GLY A 477 8.67 -10.44 -18.68
CA GLY A 477 9.75 -11.32 -18.27
C GLY A 477 10.32 -12.14 -19.43
N GLU A 478 10.56 -13.42 -19.17
CA GLU A 478 11.29 -14.33 -20.06
C GLU A 478 10.42 -15.47 -20.59
N VAL A 479 9.09 -15.31 -20.59
CA VAL A 479 8.14 -16.35 -21.05
C VAL A 479 8.37 -16.73 -22.52
N TYR A 480 8.87 -15.81 -23.35
CA TYR A 480 9.28 -16.11 -24.74
C TYR A 480 10.31 -17.25 -24.83
N LYS A 481 11.17 -17.42 -23.82
CA LYS A 481 12.14 -18.54 -23.74
C LYS A 481 11.44 -19.88 -23.51
N THR A 482 10.31 -19.89 -22.80
CA THR A 482 9.49 -21.10 -22.60
C THR A 482 8.92 -21.59 -23.92
N VAL A 483 8.39 -20.69 -24.75
CA VAL A 483 7.92 -21.04 -26.11
C VAL A 483 9.04 -21.65 -26.95
N MET A 484 10.21 -21.01 -26.96
CA MET A 484 11.39 -21.51 -27.67
C MET A 484 11.84 -22.88 -27.16
N HIS A 485 11.87 -23.06 -25.83
CA HIS A 485 12.25 -24.33 -25.21
C HIS A 485 11.34 -25.45 -25.67
N LEU A 486 10.01 -25.26 -25.59
CA LEU A 486 9.05 -26.28 -25.97
C LEU A 486 9.24 -26.66 -27.46
N ARG A 487 9.42 -25.68 -28.35
CA ARG A 487 9.65 -25.94 -29.78
C ARG A 487 10.97 -26.65 -30.09
N ALA A 488 11.97 -26.52 -29.23
CA ALA A 488 13.27 -27.20 -29.39
C ALA A 488 13.27 -28.60 -28.77
N ALA A 489 12.60 -28.78 -27.63
CA ALA A 489 12.66 -30.01 -26.83
C ALA A 489 11.50 -30.98 -27.07
N ARG A 490 10.34 -30.51 -27.53
CA ARG A 490 9.09 -31.29 -27.55
C ARG A 490 8.62 -31.55 -28.98
N SER A 491 8.84 -32.77 -29.46
CA SER A 491 8.34 -33.24 -30.75
C SER A 491 6.89 -33.73 -30.71
N ASP A 492 6.25 -33.71 -29.54
CA ASP A 492 4.88 -34.17 -29.27
C ASP A 492 3.89 -33.01 -29.01
N LEU A 493 4.35 -31.76 -29.17
CA LEU A 493 3.55 -30.56 -28.95
C LEU A 493 3.49 -29.66 -30.18
N PHE A 494 2.29 -29.16 -30.47
CA PHE A 494 2.11 -27.98 -31.30
C PHE A 494 2.27 -26.73 -30.43
N VAL A 495 3.10 -25.78 -30.89
CA VAL A 495 3.37 -24.52 -30.21
C VAL A 495 3.37 -23.37 -31.23
N ALA A 496 2.59 -22.33 -30.97
CA ALA A 496 2.54 -21.10 -31.76
C ALA A 496 2.22 -19.90 -30.85
N VAL A 497 2.58 -18.68 -31.27
CA VAL A 497 2.22 -17.45 -30.56
C VAL A 497 1.39 -16.57 -31.48
N VAL A 498 0.24 -16.10 -31.01
CA VAL A 498 -0.56 -15.09 -31.72
C VAL A 498 -0.02 -13.70 -31.38
N ASP A 499 0.29 -12.90 -32.39
CA ASP A 499 0.75 -11.51 -32.27
C ASP A 499 -0.39 -10.58 -31.85
N THR A 500 -0.80 -10.72 -30.59
CA THR A 500 -1.74 -9.85 -29.90
C THR A 500 -1.41 -9.84 -28.42
N ASP A 501 -1.78 -8.78 -27.72
CA ASP A 501 -1.82 -8.75 -26.25
C ASP A 501 -0.52 -9.27 -25.61
N TRP A 502 0.62 -8.66 -25.95
CA TRP A 502 1.96 -9.08 -25.48
C TRP A 502 2.39 -10.51 -25.86
N GLY A 503 1.73 -11.10 -26.85
CA GLY A 503 1.98 -12.44 -27.34
C GLY A 503 1.21 -13.49 -26.56
N VAL A 504 0.23 -14.11 -27.21
CA VAL A 504 -0.57 -15.20 -26.63
C VAL A 504 -0.11 -16.53 -27.20
N GLY A 505 0.65 -17.30 -26.42
CA GLY A 505 1.11 -18.64 -26.77
C GLY A 505 -0.01 -19.67 -26.70
N LEU A 506 -0.05 -20.58 -27.67
CA LEU A 506 -0.94 -21.73 -27.73
C LEU A 506 -0.10 -23.00 -27.74
N VAL A 507 -0.32 -23.88 -26.76
CA VAL A 507 0.36 -25.16 -26.62
C VAL A 507 -0.69 -26.27 -26.55
N LYS A 508 -0.61 -27.24 -27.45
CA LYS A 508 -1.47 -28.44 -27.42
C LYS A 508 -0.69 -29.69 -27.81
N ARG A 509 -1.19 -30.86 -27.42
CA ARG A 509 -0.63 -32.14 -27.86
C ARG A 509 -0.82 -32.31 -29.37
N GLY A 510 0.21 -32.82 -30.04
CA GLY A 510 0.15 -33.08 -31.48
C GLY A 510 1.48 -32.82 -32.18
N THR A 511 1.51 -33.08 -33.48
CA THR A 511 2.71 -32.88 -34.28
C THR A 511 3.07 -31.39 -34.36
N PRO A 512 4.32 -30.99 -34.09
CA PRO A 512 4.77 -29.63 -34.29
C PRO A 512 4.59 -29.20 -35.76
N GLU A 513 4.12 -27.97 -35.98
CA GLU A 513 4.10 -27.38 -37.33
C GLU A 513 5.52 -27.14 -37.86
N SER A 514 6.43 -26.79 -36.95
CA SER A 514 7.86 -26.63 -37.19
C SER A 514 8.64 -26.90 -35.91
N SER A 515 9.84 -27.45 -36.04
CA SER A 515 10.79 -27.62 -34.92
C SER A 515 11.82 -26.50 -34.90
N LEU A 516 12.34 -26.21 -33.71
CA LEU A 516 13.44 -25.26 -33.53
C LEU A 516 14.74 -26.02 -33.22
N ASP A 517 15.67 -26.03 -34.17
CA ASP A 517 17.02 -26.60 -33.93
C ASP A 517 17.90 -25.58 -33.20
N LEU A 518 17.74 -25.49 -31.88
CA LEU A 518 18.51 -24.60 -31.03
C LEU A 518 18.84 -25.27 -29.69
N PRO A 519 20.11 -25.30 -29.25
CA PRO A 519 20.48 -25.87 -27.95
C PRO A 519 19.78 -25.16 -26.79
N LEU A 520 19.27 -25.93 -25.81
CA LEU A 520 18.54 -25.37 -24.66
C LEU A 520 19.36 -24.37 -23.83
N GLU A 521 20.68 -24.57 -23.75
CA GLU A 521 21.57 -23.63 -23.05
C GLU A 521 21.70 -22.29 -23.79
N LYS A 522 21.59 -22.31 -25.13
CA LYS A 522 21.52 -21.09 -25.93
C LYS A 522 20.21 -20.35 -25.70
N ILE A 523 19.08 -21.05 -25.54
CA ILE A 523 17.79 -20.44 -25.19
C ILE A 523 17.88 -19.77 -23.82
N ARG A 524 18.38 -20.48 -22.80
CA ARG A 524 18.51 -19.98 -21.43
C ARG A 524 19.31 -18.67 -21.36
N THR A 525 20.44 -18.61 -22.06
CA THR A 525 21.35 -17.45 -22.07
C THR A 525 21.02 -16.40 -23.13
N MET A 526 19.97 -16.60 -23.93
CA MET A 526 19.60 -15.67 -25.00
C MET A 526 19.24 -14.30 -24.43
N LYS A 527 19.77 -13.26 -25.07
CA LYS A 527 19.42 -11.86 -24.78
C LYS A 527 18.31 -11.39 -25.71
N PHE A 528 17.57 -10.38 -25.26
CA PHE A 528 16.47 -9.79 -26.03
C PHE A 528 16.91 -9.36 -27.44
N GLU A 529 18.09 -8.76 -27.60
CA GLU A 529 18.58 -8.28 -28.89
C GLU A 529 18.88 -9.40 -29.90
N GLU A 530 19.14 -10.61 -29.40
CA GLU A 530 19.30 -11.80 -30.24
C GLU A 530 17.93 -12.39 -30.61
N PHE A 531 17.03 -12.46 -29.63
CA PHE A 531 15.66 -12.94 -29.80
C PHE A 531 14.90 -12.12 -30.84
N VAL A 532 14.87 -10.79 -30.68
CA VAL A 532 14.00 -9.90 -31.46
C VAL A 532 14.30 -9.94 -32.96
N ARG A 533 15.54 -10.27 -33.35
CA ARG A 533 15.98 -10.39 -34.76
C ARG A 533 15.28 -11.51 -35.51
N PHE A 534 14.88 -12.57 -34.81
CA PHE A 534 14.27 -13.77 -35.40
C PHE A 534 13.01 -14.19 -34.67
N LYS A 535 12.35 -13.26 -33.97
CA LYS A 535 11.18 -13.52 -33.12
C LYS A 535 10.07 -14.29 -33.84
N ASP A 536 9.82 -13.95 -35.11
CA ASP A 536 8.77 -14.60 -35.91
C ASP A 536 9.03 -16.10 -36.07
N PHE A 537 10.29 -16.45 -36.35
CA PHE A 537 10.74 -17.83 -36.46
C PHE A 537 10.82 -18.51 -35.10
N TYR A 538 11.36 -17.86 -34.06
CA TYR A 538 11.55 -18.44 -32.73
C TYR A 538 10.25 -18.72 -31.99
N LEU A 539 9.21 -17.92 -32.22
CA LEU A 539 7.92 -18.09 -31.56
C LEU A 539 6.90 -18.86 -32.39
N ASN A 540 7.21 -19.18 -33.67
CA ASN A 540 6.18 -19.54 -34.64
C ASN A 540 5.06 -18.48 -34.59
N LEU A 541 5.44 -17.21 -34.74
CA LEU A 541 4.57 -16.06 -34.53
C LEU A 541 3.52 -16.01 -35.65
N LYS A 542 2.27 -15.81 -35.27
CA LYS A 542 1.11 -15.83 -36.16
C LYS A 542 0.35 -14.51 -36.08
N PRO A 543 -0.10 -13.95 -37.21
CA PRO A 543 -0.96 -12.76 -37.18
C PRO A 543 -2.34 -13.11 -36.60
N ILE A 544 -3.07 -12.09 -36.11
CA ILE A 544 -4.42 -12.23 -35.55
C ILE A 544 -5.37 -13.08 -36.43
N GLY A 545 -5.40 -12.81 -37.75
CA GLY A 545 -6.29 -13.53 -38.69
C GLY A 545 -5.99 -15.04 -38.82
N TRP A 546 -4.77 -15.47 -38.50
CA TRP A 546 -4.42 -16.89 -38.50
C TRP A 546 -5.20 -17.67 -37.44
N PHE A 547 -5.46 -17.07 -36.26
CA PHE A 547 -6.16 -17.75 -35.16
C PHE A 547 -7.54 -18.25 -35.58
N PHE A 548 -8.32 -17.43 -36.27
CA PHE A 548 -9.66 -17.81 -36.75
C PHE A 548 -9.61 -18.90 -37.82
N THR A 549 -8.55 -18.95 -38.62
CA THR A 549 -8.36 -20.02 -39.61
C THR A 549 -7.99 -21.32 -38.90
N TRP A 550 -7.05 -21.25 -37.97
CA TRP A 550 -6.57 -22.38 -37.17
C TRP A 550 -7.65 -22.97 -36.25
N LEU A 551 -8.57 -22.15 -35.75
CA LEU A 551 -9.70 -22.63 -34.95
C LEU A 551 -10.59 -23.61 -35.72
N ASN A 552 -10.62 -23.52 -37.06
CA ASN A 552 -11.43 -24.39 -37.92
C ASN A 552 -10.66 -25.58 -38.53
N THR A 553 -9.42 -25.82 -38.10
CA THR A 553 -8.58 -26.97 -38.50
C THR A 553 -8.55 -28.02 -37.41
#